data_AF-A0A218WGR3-F1
#
_entry.id   AF-A0A218WGR3-F1
#
_cell.length_a   1.000
_cell.length_b   1.000
_cell.length_c   1.000
_cell.angle_alpha   90.00
_cell.angle_beta   90.00
_cell.angle_gamma   90.00
#
_symmetry.space_group_name_H-M   'P 1'
#
loop_
_entity.id
_entity.type
_entity.pdbx_description
1 polymer ?
#
loop_
_entity_poly.entity_id
_entity_poly.type
_entity_poly.pdbx_seq_one_letter_code
_entity_poly.pdbx_strand_id
1 'polypeptide(L)'
;MQRYMQQHEEVELSALGMAITTVVTIAEILKNNGLATEKKVLTSSVGMKDENKGRMIQKAKIEIVLAKSEKFDMLMTANNTKASANTAEVAAVDNEKKEQESAN
;
A
#
# COMPACT_ATOMS: atom_id res chain seq x y z
N MET A 1 -3.37 -1.91 2.60
CA MET A 1 -4.18 -0.91 1.87
C MET A 1 -4.88 -1.48 0.65
N GLN A 2 -4.18 -2.04 -0.36
CA GLN A 2 -4.87 -2.67 -1.52
C GLN A 2 -5.94 -3.69 -1.12
N ARG A 3 -5.68 -4.58 -0.16
CA ARG A 3 -6.69 -5.52 0.36
C ARG A 3 -7.88 -4.84 1.06
N TYR A 4 -7.64 -3.74 1.77
CA TYR A 4 -8.71 -2.97 2.43
C TYR A 4 -9.58 -2.26 1.39
N MET A 5 -8.94 -1.64 0.38
CA MET A 5 -9.66 -1.07 -0.75
C MET A 5 -10.38 -2.13 -1.56
N GLN A 6 -9.99 -3.41 -1.61
CA GLN A 6 -10.82 -4.41 -2.28
C GLN A 6 -12.20 -4.57 -1.63
N GLN A 7 -12.25 -4.49 -0.29
CA GLN A 7 -13.46 -4.71 0.51
C GLN A 7 -14.30 -3.44 0.72
N HIS A 8 -13.68 -2.25 0.60
CA HIS A 8 -14.31 -0.96 0.84
C HIS A 8 -14.11 -0.02 -0.35
N GLU A 9 -15.12 0.76 -0.71
CA GLU A 9 -15.01 1.74 -1.82
C GLU A 9 -14.03 2.87 -1.50
N GLU A 10 -13.88 3.19 -0.21
CA GLU A 10 -13.03 4.26 0.30
C GLU A 10 -12.14 3.79 1.45
N VAL A 11 -10.99 4.43 1.59
CA VAL A 11 -10.06 4.23 2.70
C VAL A 11 -9.55 5.58 3.22
N GLU A 12 -9.51 5.71 4.54
CA GLU A 12 -8.90 6.87 5.22
C GLU A 12 -7.50 6.51 5.74
N LEU A 13 -6.52 7.34 5.41
CA LEU A 13 -5.16 7.26 5.89
C LEU A 13 -4.87 8.46 6.79
N SER A 14 -4.51 8.20 8.05
CA SER A 14 -4.10 9.26 8.97
C SER A 14 -2.72 9.02 9.56
N ALA A 15 -1.99 10.11 9.81
CA ALA A 15 -0.66 10.05 10.41
C ALA A 15 -0.31 11.31 11.20
N LEU A 16 0.65 11.15 12.13
CA LEU A 16 1.16 12.22 12.98
C LEU A 16 2.67 12.40 12.82
N GLY A 17 3.12 13.64 12.77
CA GLY A 17 4.55 13.99 12.74
C GLY A 17 5.30 13.28 11.59
N MET A 18 6.39 12.59 11.91
CA MET A 18 7.25 11.95 10.91
C MET A 18 6.54 10.88 10.05
N ALA A 19 5.48 10.26 10.57
CA ALA A 19 4.72 9.25 9.82
C ALA A 19 3.91 9.85 8.66
N ILE A 20 3.73 11.19 8.64
CA ILE A 20 3.02 11.89 7.56
C ILE A 20 3.67 11.59 6.21
N THR A 21 5.00 11.60 6.14
CA THR A 21 5.74 11.33 4.90
C THR A 21 5.36 9.97 4.33
N THR A 22 5.27 8.93 5.17
CA THR A 22 4.89 7.59 4.73
C THR A 22 3.46 7.56 4.17
N VAL A 23 2.50 8.21 4.84
CA VAL A 23 1.11 8.28 4.35
C VAL A 23 1.01 9.01 3.02
N VAL A 24 1.74 10.13 2.86
CA VAL A 24 1.79 10.88 1.59
C VAL A 24 2.36 10.01 0.48
N THR A 25 3.50 9.36 0.71
CA THR A 25 4.12 8.49 -0.29
C THR A 25 3.22 7.32 -0.67
N ILE A 26 2.52 6.69 0.28
CA ILE A 26 1.56 5.63 -0.03
C ILE A 26 0.42 6.16 -0.91
N ALA A 27 -0.15 7.32 -0.56
CA ALA A 27 -1.23 7.91 -1.34
C ALA A 27 -0.77 8.27 -2.77
N GLU A 28 0.43 8.82 -2.91
CA GLU A 28 1.04 9.14 -4.21
C GLU A 28 1.27 7.89 -5.05
N ILE A 29 1.85 6.83 -4.49
CA ILE A 29 2.06 5.56 -5.20
C ILE A 29 0.72 5.00 -5.71
N LEU A 30 -0.32 5.00 -4.87
CA LEU A 30 -1.64 4.48 -5.25
C LEU A 30 -2.30 5.31 -6.37
N LYS A 31 -2.18 6.64 -6.31
CA LYS A 31 -2.68 7.55 -7.36
C LYS A 31 -1.91 7.37 -8.67
N ASN A 32 -0.58 7.36 -8.61
CA ASN A 32 0.28 7.26 -9.79
C ASN A 32 0.12 5.91 -10.50
N ASN A 33 -0.09 4.84 -9.75
CA ASN A 33 -0.40 3.52 -10.32
C ASN A 33 -1.84 3.40 -10.84
N GLY A 34 -2.64 4.47 -10.74
CA GLY A 34 -4.03 4.49 -11.18
C GLY A 34 -4.95 3.57 -10.38
N LEU A 35 -4.59 3.23 -9.13
CA LEU A 35 -5.40 2.37 -8.24
C LEU A 35 -6.39 3.19 -7.41
N ALA A 36 -6.07 4.45 -7.14
CA ALA A 36 -6.89 5.28 -6.28
C ALA A 36 -7.09 6.68 -6.85
N THR A 37 -8.21 7.31 -6.49
CA THR A 37 -8.44 8.74 -6.64
C THR A 37 -8.54 9.38 -5.26
N GLU A 38 -8.09 10.61 -5.16
CA GLU A 38 -8.19 11.41 -3.94
C GLU A 38 -9.59 12.01 -3.83
N LYS A 39 -10.21 11.87 -2.65
CA LYS A 39 -11.45 12.59 -2.31
C LYS A 39 -11.19 13.77 -1.38
N LYS A 40 -10.28 13.59 -0.41
CA LYS A 40 -10.00 14.60 0.62
C LYS A 40 -8.56 14.52 1.07
N VAL A 41 -7.94 15.68 1.26
CA VAL A 41 -6.67 15.84 1.98
C VAL A 41 -6.86 16.92 3.03
N LEU A 42 -6.65 16.59 4.29
CA LEU A 42 -6.75 17.52 5.40
C LEU A 42 -5.47 17.47 6.24
N THR A 43 -4.96 18.64 6.58
CA THR A 43 -3.88 18.80 7.56
C THR A 43 -4.40 19.60 8.75
N SER A 44 -3.99 19.21 9.94
CA SER A 44 -4.36 19.86 11.19
C SER A 44 -3.23 19.71 12.21
N SER A 45 -3.38 20.30 13.39
CA SER A 45 -2.53 20.02 14.54
C SER A 45 -3.37 19.46 15.69
N VAL A 46 -2.82 18.51 16.42
CA VAL A 46 -3.42 17.94 17.63
C VAL A 46 -2.48 18.16 18.81
N GLY A 47 -3.06 18.56 19.95
CA GLY A 47 -2.33 18.67 21.21
C GLY A 47 -2.11 17.29 21.82
N MET A 48 -0.86 16.95 22.14
CA MET A 48 -0.49 15.71 22.82
C MET A 48 0.37 16.04 24.03
N LYS A 49 0.20 15.27 25.11
CA LYS A 49 1.07 15.37 26.28
C LYS A 49 2.37 14.63 26.01
N ASP A 50 3.50 15.33 26.13
CA ASP A 50 4.83 14.71 26.12
C ASP A 50 5.13 14.20 27.53
N GLU A 51 4.91 12.91 27.79
CA GLU A 51 5.10 12.29 29.11
C GLU A 51 6.55 12.38 29.59
N ASN A 52 7.52 12.45 28.66
CA ASN A 52 8.94 12.56 29.00
C ASN A 52 9.34 13.98 29.43
N LYS A 53 8.61 15.00 28.97
CA LYS A 53 8.95 16.42 29.22
C LYS A 53 7.90 17.17 30.04
N GLY A 54 6.81 16.51 30.43
CA GLY A 54 5.73 17.09 31.23
C GLY A 54 4.96 18.24 30.56
N ARG A 55 5.19 18.49 29.26
CA ARG A 55 4.63 19.63 28.53
C ARG A 55 3.68 19.20 27.41
N MET A 56 2.72 20.05 27.06
CA MET A 56 1.88 19.86 25.88
C MET A 56 2.66 20.21 24.62
N ILE A 57 2.63 19.34 23.63
CA ILE A 57 3.22 19.55 22.31
C ILE A 57 2.13 19.50 21.24
N GLN A 58 2.22 20.35 20.23
CA GLN A 58 1.37 20.24 19.04
C GLN A 58 2.05 19.33 18.03
N LYS A 59 1.35 18.30 17.56
CA LYS A 59 1.80 17.44 16.46
C LYS A 59 0.96 17.71 15.23
N ALA A 60 1.62 17.86 14.09
CA ALA A 60 0.94 17.88 12.81
C ALA A 60 0.23 16.53 12.60
N LYS A 61 -0.99 16.60 12.05
CA LYS A 61 -1.81 15.47 11.63
C LYS A 61 -2.17 15.64 10.17
N ILE A 62 -2.17 14.54 9.43
CA ILE A 62 -2.73 14.47 8.08
C ILE A 62 -3.84 13.42 8.05
N GLU A 63 -4.85 13.65 7.23
CA GLU A 63 -5.96 12.74 6.93
C GLU A 63 -6.22 12.77 5.41
N ILE A 64 -6.03 11.64 4.74
CA ILE A 64 -6.22 11.48 3.30
C ILE A 64 -7.32 10.44 3.08
N VAL A 65 -8.39 10.82 2.38
CA VAL A 65 -9.44 9.88 1.94
C VAL A 65 -9.20 9.55 0.47
N LEU A 66 -9.04 8.26 0.19
CA LEU A 66 -8.84 7.73 -1.16
C LEU A 66 -10.04 6.84 -1.52
N ALA A 67 -10.53 6.98 -2.74
CA ALA A 67 -11.51 6.08 -3.35
C ALA A 67 -10.84 5.14 -4.35
N LYS A 68 -11.49 4.02 -4.64
CA LYS A 68 -11.15 3.20 -5.82
C LYS A 68 -11.20 4.05 -7.07
N SER A 69 -10.19 3.90 -7.94
CA SER A 69 -10.29 4.39 -9.31
C SER A 69 -11.17 3.45 -10.15
N GLU A 70 -11.65 3.94 -11.28
CA GLU A 70 -12.36 3.11 -12.28
C GLU A 70 -11.50 1.95 -12.80
N LYS A 71 -10.17 2.11 -12.77
CA LYS A 71 -9.21 1.11 -13.25
C LYS A 71 -8.82 0.09 -12.17
N PHE A 72 -9.31 0.24 -10.95
CA PHE A 72 -8.85 -0.55 -9.80
C PHE A 72 -9.04 -2.04 -10.01
N ASP A 73 -10.25 -2.49 -10.34
CA ASP A 73 -10.57 -3.92 -10.48
C ASP A 73 -9.80 -4.57 -11.63
N MET A 74 -9.64 -3.85 -12.74
CA MET A 74 -8.85 -4.30 -13.89
C MET A 74 -7.37 -4.49 -13.51
N LEU A 75 -6.77 -3.51 -12.84
CA LEU A 75 -5.36 -3.55 -12.43
C LEU A 75 -5.11 -4.59 -11.33
N MET A 76 -6.07 -4.78 -10.42
CA MET A 76 -5.96 -5.76 -9.35
C MET A 76 -6.04 -7.19 -9.90
N THR A 77 -6.92 -7.43 -10.86
CA THR A 77 -7.02 -8.72 -11.56
C THR A 77 -5.75 -9.00 -12.37
N ALA A 78 -5.27 -8.02 -13.16
CA ALA A 78 -4.05 -8.16 -13.95
C ALA A 78 -2.81 -8.48 -13.09
N ASN A 79 -2.69 -7.85 -11.92
CA ASN A 79 -1.60 -8.12 -10.99
C ASN A 79 -1.70 -9.52 -10.37
N ASN A 80 -2.90 -10.01 -10.10
CA ASN A 80 -3.10 -11.36 -9.58
C ASN A 80 -2.80 -12.42 -10.65
N THR A 81 -3.18 -12.19 -11.91
CA THR A 81 -2.83 -13.06 -13.04
C THR A 81 -1.32 -13.08 -13.30
N LYS A 82 -0.63 -11.94 -13.22
CA LYS A 82 0.83 -11.87 -13.32
C LYS A 82 1.53 -12.62 -12.17
N ALA A 83 0.99 -12.54 -10.95
CA ALA A 83 1.52 -13.29 -9.81
C ALA A 83 1.34 -14.82 -9.99
N SER A 84 0.21 -15.27 -10.54
CA SER A 84 -0.01 -16.69 -10.87
C SER A 84 0.83 -17.18 -12.04
N ALA A 85 1.09 -16.35 -13.06
CA ALA A 85 1.97 -16.69 -14.18
C ALA A 85 3.44 -16.83 -13.76
N ASN A 86 3.95 -15.93 -12.91
CA ASN A 86 5.29 -16.06 -12.34
C ASN A 86 5.45 -17.30 -11.44
N THR A 87 4.38 -17.77 -10.80
CA THR A 87 4.43 -18.99 -9.98
C THR A 87 4.54 -20.25 -10.86
N ALA A 88 3.93 -20.23 -12.04
CA ALA A 88 4.01 -21.34 -13.00
C ALA A 88 5.36 -21.40 -13.75
N GLU A 89 5.98 -20.25 -14.04
CA GLU A 89 7.32 -20.21 -14.65
C GLU A 89 8.41 -20.69 -13.70
N VAL A 90 8.36 -20.35 -12.40
CA VAL A 90 9.38 -20.80 -11.42
C VAL A 90 9.28 -22.31 -11.16
N ALA A 91 8.07 -22.90 -11.19
CA ALA A 91 7.88 -24.34 -11.06
C ALA A 91 8.38 -25.16 -12.27
N ALA A 92 8.49 -24.55 -13.46
CA ALA A 92 9.03 -25.20 -14.64
C ALA A 92 10.57 -25.27 -14.62
N VAL A 93 11.25 -24.29 -14.03
CA VAL A 93 12.73 -24.25 -13.95
C VAL A 93 13.29 -25.27 -12.92
N ASP A 94 12.53 -25.60 -11.87
CA ASP A 94 12.96 -26.58 -10.86
C ASP A 94 12.93 -28.04 -11.36
N ASN A 95 12.22 -28.35 -12.45
CA ASN A 95 12.05 -29.73 -12.92
C ASN A 95 13.14 -30.20 -13.90
N GLU A 96 13.93 -29.29 -14.48
CA GLU A 96 15.04 -29.65 -15.40
C GLU A 96 16.35 -30.00 -14.68
N LYS A 97 16.48 -29.74 -13.37
CA LYS A 97 17.71 -30.02 -12.62
C LYS A 97 17.84 -31.44 -12.05
N LYS A 98 16.79 -32.28 -12.08
CA LYS A 98 16.82 -33.60 -11.42
C LYS A 98 17.32 -34.78 -12.27
N GLU A 99 17.47 -34.63 -13.59
CA GLU A 99 17.88 -35.76 -14.46
C GLU A 99 19.39 -35.85 -14.75
N GLN A 100 20.21 -34.88 -14.31
CA GLN A 100 21.66 -34.92 -14.56
C GLN A 100 22.53 -35.42 -13.39
N GLU A 101 21.96 -35.65 -12.20
CA GLU A 101 22.74 -36.08 -11.01
C GLU A 101 22.74 -37.61 -10.80
N SER A 102 22.14 -38.40 -11.71
CA SER A 102 22.07 -39.87 -11.59
C SER A 102 23.09 -40.63 -12.45
N ALA A 103 23.97 -39.95 -13.18
CA ALA A 103 24.82 -40.59 -14.19
C ALA A 103 26.31 -40.23 -14.09
N ASN A 104 26.84 -39.98 -12.88
CA ASN A 104 28.29 -39.86 -12.68
C ASN A 104 28.76 -40.64 -11.45
#